data_AF-A0A367ILJ6-F1
#
_entry.id   AF-A0A367ILJ6-F1
#
_cell.length_a   1.000
_cell.length_b   1.000
_cell.length_c   1.000
_cell.angle_alpha   90.00
_cell.angle_beta   90.00
_cell.angle_gamma   90.00
#
_symmetry.space_group_name_H-M   'P 1'
#
loop_
_entity.id
_entity.type
_entity.pdbx_description
1 polymer ?
#
loop_
_entity_poly.entity_id
_entity_poly.type
_entity_poly.pdbx_seq_one_letter_code
_entity_poly.pdbx_strand_id
1 'polypeptide(L)'
;LFIFPKSPIRRYADIVAHRQLLSCVQDSTAVKENIQGSLMYKDGSITDICDNLNRKSRESKFAQRDSTELFQSLYVLQKTVDGDPLIEKGIISEIRSNGFYVFVPRLGLKGPVYLKERDGTPDVPLSLISGNKGEEKESIPNCSIDINMPTSISVKSPHLPHPIEFHLFDHVRVSLKLRKSHAHRHLVYMSLVDMEYTETNKSNQRAQVTRMSNTEMMTSIHLSEKKTHSESKKKKSNTSSMYDVLEKFRKLSVTQVTSHVPQKVTEL
;
A
#
# COMPACT_ATOMS: atom_id res chain seq x y z
N LEU A 1 -26.05 13.94 2.90
CA LEU A 1 -25.93 13.94 4.38
C LEU A 1 -25.28 12.63 4.79
N PHE A 2 -24.03 12.62 5.29
CA PHE A 2 -23.33 11.40 5.71
C PHE A 2 -23.13 11.40 7.23
N ILE A 3 -23.97 10.65 7.95
CA ILE A 3 -23.78 10.31 9.36
C ILE A 3 -23.77 8.78 9.40
N PHE A 4 -22.68 8.16 9.84
CA PHE A 4 -22.57 6.70 9.98
C PHE A 4 -22.67 6.33 11.47
N PRO A 5 -23.88 6.14 12.04
CA PRO A 5 -24.08 5.84 13.47
C PRO A 5 -23.75 4.38 13.80
N LYS A 6 -22.61 3.88 13.32
CA LYS A 6 -22.25 2.45 13.38
C LYS A 6 -21.31 2.15 14.55
N SER A 7 -20.90 3.12 15.36
CA SER A 7 -19.82 2.94 16.34
C SER A 7 -19.93 3.79 17.60
N PRO A 8 -21.09 3.77 18.31
CA PRO A 8 -21.31 4.55 19.53
C PRO A 8 -20.30 4.28 20.64
N ILE A 9 -19.75 3.07 20.73
CA ILE A 9 -18.75 2.69 21.74
C ILE A 9 -17.46 3.53 21.65
N ARG A 10 -17.07 3.94 20.43
CA ARG A 10 -15.79 4.61 20.18
C ARG A 10 -15.92 6.03 19.62
N ARG A 11 -17.15 6.50 19.36
CA ARG A 11 -17.41 7.84 18.83
C ARG A 11 -18.63 8.45 19.51
N TYR A 12 -18.41 9.51 20.28
CA TYR A 12 -19.50 10.24 20.94
C TYR A 12 -20.49 10.88 19.95
N ALA A 13 -20.03 11.29 18.77
CA ALA A 13 -20.90 11.78 17.71
C ALA A 13 -21.99 10.77 17.31
N ASP A 14 -21.67 9.47 17.30
CA ASP A 14 -22.65 8.41 17.00
C ASP A 14 -23.68 8.30 18.13
N ILE A 15 -23.29 8.50 19.40
CA ILE A 15 -24.21 8.51 20.55
C ILE A 15 -25.21 9.67 20.43
N VAL A 16 -24.73 10.87 20.05
CA VAL A 16 -25.61 12.04 19.84
C VAL A 16 -26.59 11.77 18.69
N ALA A 17 -26.13 11.21 17.58
CA ALA A 17 -27.00 10.84 16.46
C ALA A 17 -28.05 9.77 16.85
N HIS A 18 -27.65 8.77 17.64
CA HIS A 18 -28.58 7.76 18.18
C HIS A 18 -29.64 8.38 19.09
N ARG A 19 -29.25 9.30 19.97
CA ARG A 19 -30.20 10.04 20.84
C ARG A 19 -31.17 10.88 20.03
N GLN A 20 -30.69 11.61 19.02
CA GLN A 20 -31.53 12.40 18.12
C GLN A 20 -32.51 11.52 17.34
N LEU A 21 -32.04 10.38 16.82
CA LEU A 21 -32.89 9.43 16.10
C LEU A 21 -33.99 8.83 17.00
N LEU A 22 -33.65 8.43 18.23
CA LEU A 22 -34.62 7.93 19.20
C LEU A 22 -35.68 8.98 19.56
N SER A 23 -35.29 10.26 19.67
CA SER A 23 -36.23 11.37 19.84
C SER A 23 -37.18 11.53 18.65
N CYS A 24 -36.69 11.36 17.41
CA CYS A 24 -37.54 11.39 16.21
C CYS A 24 -38.52 10.20 16.14
N VAL A 25 -38.13 9.02 16.62
CA VAL A 25 -38.96 7.81 16.66
C VAL A 25 -39.94 7.82 17.84
N GLN A 26 -39.86 8.82 18.73
CA GLN A 26 -40.72 8.98 19.91
C GLN A 26 -40.75 7.74 20.82
N ASP A 27 -39.60 7.08 20.96
CA ASP A 27 -39.53 5.87 21.78
C ASP A 27 -39.77 6.20 23.27
N SER A 28 -40.61 5.40 23.91
CA SER A 28 -41.19 5.66 25.24
C SER A 28 -40.16 5.75 26.38
N THR A 29 -38.96 5.22 26.15
CA THR A 29 -37.79 5.31 27.04
C THR A 29 -37.07 6.65 26.90
N ALA A 30 -36.93 7.16 25.68
CA ALA A 30 -36.30 8.45 25.39
C ALA A 30 -37.16 9.63 25.86
N VAL A 31 -38.49 9.52 25.78
CA VAL A 31 -39.43 10.59 26.18
C VAL A 31 -39.40 10.84 27.70
N LYS A 32 -39.14 9.81 28.53
CA LYS A 32 -39.05 9.96 29.99
C LYS A 32 -37.79 10.69 30.46
N GLU A 33 -36.67 10.53 29.75
CA GLU A 33 -35.42 11.25 30.05
C GLU A 33 -35.36 12.64 29.40
N ASN A 34 -36.06 12.86 28.27
CA ASN A 34 -36.08 14.14 27.53
C ASN A 34 -36.79 15.29 28.27
N ILE A 35 -37.50 15.03 29.38
CA ILE A 35 -38.11 16.08 30.21
C ILE A 35 -37.05 16.83 31.04
N GLN A 36 -35.85 16.26 31.24
CA GLN A 36 -34.74 16.92 31.93
C GLN A 36 -33.58 17.27 30.98
N GLY A 37 -33.74 18.37 30.24
CA GLY A 37 -32.60 19.19 29.85
C GLY A 37 -32.20 19.17 28.37
N SER A 38 -33.00 19.83 27.53
CA SER A 38 -32.73 21.07 26.76
C SER A 38 -31.31 21.41 26.22
N LEU A 39 -30.23 20.69 26.53
CA LEU A 39 -28.87 21.00 26.05
C LEU A 39 -28.60 20.46 24.63
N MET A 40 -29.28 19.37 24.24
CA MET A 40 -29.14 18.74 22.91
C MET A 40 -29.91 19.47 21.80
N TYR A 41 -30.69 20.50 22.13
CA TYR A 41 -31.48 21.32 21.18
C TYR A 41 -31.11 22.80 21.22
N LYS A 42 -30.17 23.21 22.08
CA LYS A 42 -29.61 24.55 22.07
C LYS A 42 -28.46 24.57 21.08
N ASP A 43 -28.63 25.32 19.99
CA ASP A 43 -27.65 25.37 18.89
C ASP A 43 -26.23 25.68 19.37
N GLY A 44 -26.08 26.64 20.30
CA GLY A 44 -24.76 27.03 20.83
C GLY A 44 -24.00 25.92 21.59
N SER A 45 -24.70 25.09 22.37
CA SER A 45 -24.02 24.00 23.09
C SER A 45 -23.65 22.83 22.17
N ILE A 46 -24.42 22.60 21.09
CA ILE A 46 -24.10 21.57 20.11
C ILE A 46 -22.86 21.95 19.31
N THR A 47 -22.74 23.22 18.91
CA THR A 47 -21.55 23.71 18.18
C THR A 47 -20.28 23.55 19.02
N ASP A 48 -20.33 23.90 20.31
CA ASP A 48 -19.19 23.74 21.22
C ASP A 48 -18.77 22.26 21.39
N ILE A 49 -19.76 21.37 21.49
CA ILE A 49 -19.54 19.92 21.53
C ILE A 49 -18.89 19.44 20.24
N CYS A 50 -19.41 19.85 19.07
CA CYS A 50 -18.85 19.50 17.77
C CYS A 50 -17.39 19.95 17.62
N ASP A 51 -17.07 21.17 18.01
CA ASP A 51 -15.70 21.68 17.97
C ASP A 51 -14.77 20.90 18.90
N ASN A 52 -15.24 20.55 20.10
CA ASN A 52 -14.48 19.71 21.00
C ASN A 52 -14.22 18.30 20.43
N LEU A 53 -15.23 17.69 19.81
CA LEU A 53 -15.09 16.38 19.16
C LEU A 53 -14.11 16.43 18.00
N ASN A 54 -14.13 17.50 17.19
CA ASN A 54 -13.19 17.69 16.10
C ASN A 54 -11.76 17.85 16.60
N ARG A 55 -11.54 18.66 17.65
CA ARG A 55 -10.23 18.78 18.31
C ARG A 55 -9.75 17.44 18.84
N LYS A 56 -10.58 16.72 19.60
CA LYS A 56 -10.23 15.41 20.17
C LYS A 56 -9.96 14.35 19.10
N SER A 57 -10.71 14.35 18.01
CA SER A 57 -10.45 13.45 16.87
C SER A 57 -9.10 13.74 16.22
N ARG A 58 -8.74 15.01 16.06
CA ARG A 58 -7.44 15.42 15.52
C ARG A 58 -6.29 15.04 16.46
N GLU A 59 -6.43 15.34 17.76
CA GLU A 59 -5.46 14.96 18.80
C GLU A 59 -5.25 13.44 18.85
N SER A 60 -6.33 12.65 18.82
CA SER A 60 -6.26 11.19 18.81
C SER A 60 -5.50 10.64 17.60
N LYS A 61 -5.71 11.22 16.41
CA LYS A 61 -4.96 10.85 15.20
C LYS A 61 -3.47 11.19 15.33
N PHE A 62 -3.13 12.31 15.95
CA PHE A 62 -1.73 12.67 16.21
C PHE A 62 -1.09 11.71 17.20
N ALA A 63 -1.72 11.46 18.35
CA ALA A 63 -1.23 10.49 19.32
C ALA A 63 -1.06 9.09 18.73
N GLN A 64 -1.99 8.65 17.88
CA GLN A 64 -1.87 7.37 17.17
C GLN A 64 -0.66 7.35 16.23
N ARG A 65 -0.45 8.41 15.45
CA ARG A 65 0.72 8.53 14.55
C ARG A 65 2.03 8.54 15.33
N ASP A 66 2.11 9.32 16.40
CA ASP A 66 3.30 9.43 17.24
C ASP A 66 3.62 8.08 17.92
N SER A 67 2.58 7.37 18.39
CA SER A 67 2.74 6.02 18.93
C SER A 67 3.29 5.04 17.89
N THR A 68 2.74 5.03 16.67
CA THR A 68 3.25 4.16 15.61
C THR A 68 4.70 4.47 15.24
N GLU A 69 5.06 5.75 15.17
CA GLU A 69 6.43 6.18 14.86
C GLU A 69 7.41 5.80 15.98
N LEU A 70 7.00 5.93 17.24
CA LEU A 70 7.79 5.48 18.39
C LEU A 70 8.06 3.98 18.31
N PHE A 71 7.03 3.16 18.09
CA PHE A 71 7.19 1.70 17.99
C PHE A 71 8.02 1.28 16.78
N GLN A 72 7.91 1.99 15.64
CA GLN A 72 8.79 1.77 14.50
C GLN A 72 10.26 2.06 14.85
N SER A 73 10.53 3.15 15.58
CA SER A 73 11.90 3.48 16.02
C SER A 73 12.47 2.45 17.00
N LEU A 74 11.64 1.94 17.92
CA LEU A 74 12.02 0.88 18.85
C LEU A 74 12.26 -0.45 18.14
N TYR A 75 11.47 -0.77 17.11
CA TYR A 75 11.71 -1.97 16.29
C TYR A 75 13.06 -1.92 15.59
N VAL A 76 13.40 -0.78 14.97
CA VAL A 76 14.71 -0.57 14.35
C VAL A 76 15.81 -0.66 15.40
N LEU A 77 15.62 -0.04 16.56
CA LEU A 77 16.57 -0.14 17.67
C LEU A 77 16.84 -1.61 18.04
N GLN A 78 15.79 -2.39 18.31
CA GLN A 78 15.92 -3.79 18.72
C GLN A 78 16.63 -4.65 17.66
N LYS A 79 16.38 -4.41 16.38
CA LYS A 79 17.02 -5.16 15.29
C LYS A 79 18.46 -4.75 15.01
N THR A 80 18.87 -3.56 15.42
CA THR A 80 20.23 -3.03 15.25
C THR A 80 21.11 -3.24 16.49
N VAL A 81 20.58 -3.84 17.57
CA VAL A 81 21.34 -4.15 18.80
C VAL A 81 22.49 -5.11 18.50
N ASP A 82 22.28 -6.09 17.62
CA ASP A 82 23.26 -7.12 17.29
C ASP A 82 24.41 -6.60 16.39
N GLY A 83 24.37 -5.30 16.03
CA GLY A 83 25.39 -4.64 15.21
C GLY A 83 25.15 -4.71 13.70
N ASP A 84 24.20 -5.54 13.26
CA ASP A 84 23.87 -5.68 11.84
C ASP A 84 23.01 -4.51 11.32
N PRO A 85 23.33 -3.93 10.14
CA PRO A 85 22.51 -2.91 9.52
C PRO A 85 21.17 -3.49 9.05
N LEU A 86 20.06 -2.84 9.41
CA LEU A 86 18.73 -3.26 8.98
C LEU A 86 18.46 -2.81 7.54
N ILE A 87 18.73 -3.70 6.58
CA ILE A 87 18.53 -3.43 5.15
C ILE A 87 17.14 -3.90 4.72
N GLU A 88 16.37 -3.00 4.12
CA GLU A 88 15.00 -3.26 3.65
C GLU A 88 14.79 -2.81 2.21
N LYS A 89 13.78 -3.42 1.57
CA LYS A 89 13.33 -3.02 0.25
C LYS A 89 12.40 -1.82 0.35
N GLY A 90 12.69 -0.80 -0.45
CA GLY A 90 11.90 0.42 -0.53
C GLY A 90 11.60 0.80 -1.98
N ILE A 91 10.59 1.64 -2.15
CA ILE A 91 10.13 2.14 -3.44
C ILE A 91 10.29 3.66 -3.43
N ILE A 92 10.86 4.22 -4.49
CA ILE A 92 10.99 5.67 -4.64
C ILE A 92 9.58 6.27 -4.81
N SER A 93 9.13 7.04 -3.82
CA SER A 93 7.80 7.64 -3.78
C SER A 93 7.77 9.06 -4.35
N GLU A 94 8.84 9.84 -4.16
CA GLU A 94 8.93 11.23 -4.61
C GLU A 94 10.39 11.60 -4.85
N ILE A 95 10.66 12.44 -5.84
CA ILE A 95 12.00 12.95 -6.14
C ILE A 95 12.10 14.41 -5.68
N ARG A 96 13.28 14.85 -5.21
CA ARG A 96 13.58 16.21 -4.72
C ARG A 96 14.96 16.68 -5.22
N SER A 97 15.30 17.94 -5.00
CA SER A 97 16.58 18.55 -5.43
C SER A 97 17.82 18.00 -4.71
N ASN A 98 17.64 17.34 -3.57
CA ASN A 98 18.75 16.85 -2.75
C ASN A 98 18.78 15.31 -2.65
N GLY A 99 17.84 14.62 -3.30
CA GLY A 99 17.62 13.19 -3.18
C GLY A 99 16.16 12.81 -3.43
N PHE A 100 15.68 11.74 -2.80
CA PHE A 100 14.33 11.23 -3.00
C PHE A 100 13.73 10.68 -1.72
N TYR A 101 12.40 10.54 -1.67
CA TYR A 101 11.71 9.85 -0.60
C TYR A 101 11.51 8.38 -0.96
N VAL A 102 11.83 7.51 -0.01
CA VAL A 102 11.62 6.07 -0.12
C VAL A 102 10.49 5.66 0.81
N PHE A 103 9.57 4.85 0.30
CA PHE A 103 8.58 4.15 1.08
C PHE A 103 8.99 2.69 1.25
N VAL A 104 9.10 2.21 2.49
CA VAL A 104 9.42 0.84 2.86
C VAL A 104 8.13 0.10 3.23
N PRO A 105 7.56 -0.74 2.34
CA PRO A 105 6.25 -1.33 2.56
C PRO A 105 6.21 -2.26 3.78
N ARG A 106 7.31 -2.98 4.07
CA ARG A 106 7.39 -3.93 5.19
C ARG A 106 7.15 -3.27 6.55
N LEU A 107 7.64 -2.05 6.72
CA LEU A 107 7.59 -1.31 7.97
C LEU A 107 6.56 -0.16 7.93
N GLY A 108 5.99 0.13 6.75
CA GLY A 108 5.11 1.27 6.54
C GLY A 108 5.80 2.62 6.78
N LEU A 109 7.13 2.68 6.59
CA LEU A 109 7.95 3.87 6.84
C LEU A 109 8.19 4.63 5.55
N LYS A 110 8.03 5.96 5.59
CA LYS A 110 8.43 6.86 4.50
C LYS A 110 9.50 7.81 5.00
N GLY A 111 10.66 7.83 4.35
CA GLY A 111 11.80 8.63 4.77
C GLY A 111 12.55 9.26 3.60
N PRO A 112 13.22 10.40 3.80
CA PRO A 112 14.12 10.96 2.80
C PRO A 112 15.43 10.17 2.77
N VAL A 113 15.95 9.98 1.56
CA VAL A 113 17.29 9.51 1.27
C VAL A 113 18.01 10.63 0.55
N TYR A 114 19.07 11.13 1.17
CA TYR A 114 19.88 12.23 0.62
C TYR A 114 20.98 11.64 -0.25
N LEU A 115 21.19 12.25 -1.42
CA LEU A 115 22.31 11.95 -2.33
C LEU A 115 23.32 13.10 -2.38
N LYS A 116 22.99 14.23 -1.76
CA LYS A 116 23.86 15.40 -1.63
C LYS A 116 24.00 15.74 -0.16
N GLU A 117 25.23 15.97 0.28
CA GLU A 117 25.52 16.51 1.60
C GLU A 117 25.18 18.01 1.66
N ARG A 118 25.24 18.61 2.86
CA ARG A 118 24.90 20.02 3.10
C ARG A 118 25.76 21.00 2.28
N ASP A 119 26.99 20.61 1.97
CA ASP A 119 27.96 21.42 1.23
C ASP A 119 27.81 21.28 -0.29
N GLY A 120 26.80 20.53 -0.77
CA GLY A 120 26.55 20.28 -2.18
C GLY A 120 27.43 19.20 -2.80
N THR A 121 28.31 18.59 -2.01
CA THR A 121 29.08 17.41 -2.38
C THR A 121 28.15 16.20 -2.56
N PRO A 122 28.30 15.42 -3.63
CA PRO A 122 27.52 14.22 -3.83
C PRO A 122 28.00 13.11 -2.88
N ASP A 123 27.08 12.61 -2.05
CA ASP A 123 27.29 11.49 -1.15
C ASP A 123 26.45 10.32 -1.66
N VAL A 124 27.07 9.52 -2.54
CA VAL A 124 26.42 8.39 -3.19
C VAL A 124 27.27 7.15 -2.89
N PRO A 125 26.71 6.13 -2.24
CA PRO A 125 27.50 5.00 -1.74
C PRO A 125 28.07 4.17 -2.88
N LEU A 126 29.35 3.78 -2.76
CA LEU A 126 30.10 2.97 -3.73
C LEU A 126 29.49 1.57 -3.95
N SER A 127 28.64 1.11 -3.03
CA SER A 127 27.92 -0.15 -3.11
C SER A 127 26.99 -0.25 -4.33
N LEU A 128 26.62 0.88 -4.94
CA LEU A 128 25.90 0.90 -6.22
C LEU A 128 26.73 0.45 -7.43
N ILE A 129 28.07 0.53 -7.32
CA ILE A 129 29.00 0.16 -8.41
C ILE A 129 29.61 -1.21 -8.12
N SER A 130 30.09 -1.42 -6.90
CA SER A 130 30.97 -2.54 -6.56
C SER A 130 30.19 -3.82 -6.19
N GLY A 131 28.91 -3.70 -5.80
CA GLY A 131 28.12 -4.85 -5.30
C GLY A 131 28.66 -5.48 -4.01
N ASN A 132 29.83 -5.04 -3.53
CA ASN A 132 30.43 -5.45 -2.29
C ASN A 132 29.72 -4.77 -1.11
N LYS A 133 29.11 -5.58 -0.25
CA LYS A 133 28.35 -5.19 0.94
C LYS A 133 29.23 -4.63 2.08
N GLY A 134 30.51 -4.32 1.81
CA GLY A 134 31.56 -4.20 2.82
C GLY A 134 31.92 -2.78 3.26
N GLU A 135 31.62 -1.75 2.48
CA GLU A 135 32.14 -0.40 2.76
C GLU A 135 31.00 0.63 2.79
N GLU A 136 30.31 0.70 3.93
CA GLU A 136 29.21 1.66 4.18
C GLU A 136 29.64 3.14 4.21
N LYS A 137 30.89 3.47 3.86
CA LYS A 137 31.47 4.82 4.03
C LYS A 137 32.25 5.36 2.83
N GLU A 138 32.38 4.59 1.76
CA GLU A 138 33.04 5.11 0.57
C GLU A 138 31.99 5.70 -0.36
N SER A 139 32.07 7.01 -0.59
CA SER A 139 31.27 7.70 -1.61
C SER A 139 32.01 7.63 -2.94
N ILE A 140 31.27 7.56 -4.05
CA ILE A 140 31.84 7.55 -5.40
C ILE A 140 32.62 8.86 -5.62
N PRO A 141 33.95 8.80 -5.82
CA PRO A 141 34.74 10.01 -6.04
C PRO A 141 34.34 10.68 -7.36
N ASN A 142 34.33 12.02 -7.36
CA ASN A 142 34.02 12.86 -8.54
C ASN A 142 32.66 12.57 -9.20
N CYS A 143 31.64 12.30 -8.38
CA CYS A 143 30.28 12.15 -8.86
C CYS A 143 29.64 13.51 -9.22
N SER A 144 28.76 13.54 -10.22
CA SER A 144 27.87 14.66 -10.55
C SER A 144 26.43 14.14 -10.61
N ILE A 145 25.50 14.86 -9.99
CA ILE A 145 24.11 14.42 -9.87
C ILE A 145 23.23 15.40 -10.64
N ASP A 146 22.69 14.92 -11.75
CA ASP A 146 21.71 15.62 -12.57
C ASP A 146 20.31 15.22 -12.11
N ILE A 147 19.47 16.20 -11.82
CA ILE A 147 18.15 15.97 -11.23
C ILE A 147 17.10 16.44 -12.20
N ASN A 148 16.37 15.49 -12.79
CA ASN A 148 15.24 15.76 -13.66
C ASN A 148 13.93 15.65 -12.86
N MET A 149 13.63 16.71 -12.13
CA MET A 149 12.39 16.81 -11.36
C MET A 149 11.15 16.81 -12.27
N PRO A 150 10.08 16.03 -11.97
CA PRO A 150 9.88 15.15 -10.81
C PRO A 150 10.13 13.66 -11.10
N THR A 151 10.78 13.31 -12.22
CA THR A 151 10.71 11.98 -12.81
C THR A 151 11.94 11.11 -12.60
N SER A 152 13.15 11.69 -12.59
CA SER A 152 14.38 10.93 -12.40
C SER A 152 15.55 11.72 -11.80
N ILE A 153 16.52 10.99 -11.26
CA ILE A 153 17.84 11.48 -10.84
C ILE A 153 18.91 10.63 -11.53
N SER A 154 19.83 11.24 -12.25
CA SER A 154 20.95 10.56 -12.91
C SER A 154 22.26 10.91 -12.20
N VAL A 155 22.99 9.87 -11.80
CA VAL A 155 24.27 9.92 -11.11
C VAL A 155 25.36 9.57 -12.12
N LYS A 156 26.21 10.54 -12.44
CA LYS A 156 27.34 10.41 -13.39
C LYS A 156 28.66 10.42 -12.63
N SER A 157 29.55 9.48 -12.90
CA SER A 157 30.91 9.49 -12.38
C SER A 157 31.88 9.07 -13.49
N PRO A 158 33.10 9.64 -13.54
CA PRO A 158 34.12 9.27 -14.52
C PRO A 158 34.57 7.80 -14.41
N HIS A 159 34.27 7.13 -13.29
CA HIS A 159 34.63 5.73 -13.06
C HIS A 159 33.56 4.73 -13.54
N LEU A 160 32.38 5.21 -13.95
CA LEU A 160 31.24 4.40 -14.37
C LEU A 160 31.10 4.38 -15.90
N PRO A 161 30.94 3.20 -16.53
CA PRO A 161 30.72 3.10 -17.97
C PRO A 161 29.35 3.60 -18.41
N HIS A 162 28.34 3.56 -17.52
CA HIS A 162 27.00 4.09 -17.75
C HIS A 162 26.52 4.87 -16.53
N PRO A 163 25.77 5.97 -16.71
CA PRO A 163 25.17 6.71 -15.59
C PRO A 163 24.13 5.84 -14.87
N ILE A 164 24.08 5.96 -13.54
CA ILE A 164 23.06 5.29 -12.72
C ILE A 164 21.84 6.20 -12.66
N GLU A 165 20.69 5.73 -13.11
CA GLU A 165 19.46 6.52 -13.13
C GLU A 165 18.44 5.95 -12.15
N PHE A 166 17.92 6.82 -11.29
CA PHE A 166 16.83 6.52 -10.37
C PHE A 166 15.54 7.15 -10.90
N HIS A 167 14.53 6.33 -11.16
CA HIS A 167 13.22 6.80 -11.59
C HIS A 167 12.19 6.72 -10.46
N LEU A 168 11.11 7.48 -10.62
CA LEU A 168 9.95 7.38 -9.73
C LEU A 168 9.41 5.93 -9.76
N PHE A 169 9.12 5.38 -8.58
CA PHE A 169 8.67 4.00 -8.35
C PHE A 169 9.71 2.90 -8.58
N ASP A 170 10.98 3.25 -8.78
CA ASP A 170 12.04 2.25 -8.77
C ASP A 170 12.22 1.63 -7.39
N HIS A 171 12.69 0.38 -7.39
CA HIS A 171 12.96 -0.38 -6.19
C HIS A 171 14.42 -0.18 -5.77
N VAL A 172 14.61 0.18 -4.52
CA VAL A 172 15.92 0.46 -3.92
C VAL A 172 16.04 -0.27 -2.60
N ARG A 173 17.27 -0.66 -2.25
CA ARG A 173 17.59 -1.19 -0.93
C ARG A 173 18.11 -0.06 -0.07
N VAL A 174 17.46 0.12 1.08
CA VAL A 174 17.81 1.16 2.05
C VAL A 174 18.20 0.51 3.37
N SER A 175 19.24 1.05 3.99
CA SER A 175 19.63 0.70 5.36
C SER A 175 18.94 1.68 6.30
N LEU A 176 18.20 1.15 7.28
CA LEU A 176 17.53 1.93 8.31
C LEU A 176 18.48 2.08 9.49
N LYS A 177 18.86 3.32 9.77
CA LYS A 177 19.74 3.67 10.88
C LYS A 177 18.98 4.55 11.88
N LEU A 178 19.35 4.42 13.15
CA LEU A 178 18.71 5.17 14.24
C LEU A 178 19.62 6.28 14.75
N ARG A 179 19.14 7.52 14.72
CA ARG A 179 19.76 8.62 15.46
C ARG A 179 19.15 8.66 16.86
N LYS A 180 19.91 8.15 17.83
CA LYS A 180 19.54 8.24 19.25
C LYS A 180 19.51 9.70 19.68
N SER A 181 18.55 10.05 20.52
CA SER A 181 18.38 11.38 21.09
C SER A 181 17.89 11.22 22.51
N HIS A 182 18.42 12.01 23.44
CA HIS A 182 18.12 11.90 24.86
C HIS A 182 16.89 12.73 25.26
N ALA A 183 16.68 13.88 24.62
CA ALA A 183 15.59 14.81 24.92
C ALA A 183 14.41 14.70 23.95
N HIS A 184 14.58 13.97 22.84
CA HIS A 184 13.60 13.85 21.77
C HIS A 184 13.49 12.41 21.29
N ARG A 185 12.38 12.12 20.61
CA ARG A 185 12.15 10.83 19.95
C ARG A 185 13.33 10.45 19.06
N HIS A 186 13.68 9.17 19.04
CA HIS A 186 14.72 8.68 18.15
C HIS A 186 14.27 8.84 16.70
N LEU A 187 15.17 9.31 15.85
CA LEU A 187 14.87 9.57 14.45
C LEU A 187 15.45 8.44 13.59
N VAL A 188 14.58 7.76 12.86
CA VAL A 188 14.99 6.76 11.86
C VAL A 188 15.34 7.52 10.58
N TYR A 189 16.57 7.36 10.12
CA TYR A 189 17.01 7.88 8.83
C TYR A 189 17.40 6.71 7.91
N MET A 190 17.24 6.92 6.62
CA MET A 190 17.50 5.92 5.60
C MET A 190 18.75 6.32 4.81
N SER A 191 19.68 5.41 4.65
CA SER A 191 20.79 5.55 3.70
C SER A 191 20.58 4.58 2.55
N LEU A 192 20.87 5.05 1.32
CA LEU A 192 20.88 4.16 0.16
C LEU A 192 21.96 3.10 0.36
N VAL A 193 21.69 1.86 -0.06
CA VAL A 193 22.70 0.80 -0.10
C VAL A 193 22.91 0.43 -1.56
N ASP A 194 21.86 0.00 -2.23
CA ASP A 194 21.99 -0.45 -3.61
C ASP A 194 20.67 -0.26 -4.35
N MET A 195 20.73 -0.21 -5.66
CA MET A 195 19.56 -0.33 -6.51
C MET A 195 19.21 -1.81 -6.56
N GLU A 196 17.95 -2.14 -6.28
CA GLU A 196 17.50 -3.50 -6.58
C GLU A 196 17.32 -3.56 -8.10
N TYR A 197 18.34 -4.02 -8.81
CA TYR A 197 18.12 -4.56 -10.13
C TYR A 197 17.13 -5.70 -9.94
N THR A 198 15.87 -5.43 -10.25
CA THR A 198 14.95 -6.51 -10.53
C THR A 198 15.64 -7.32 -11.62
N GLU A 199 16.17 -8.48 -11.27
CA GLU A 199 16.39 -9.49 -12.28
C GLU A 199 14.99 -9.74 -12.84
N THR A 200 14.68 -9.03 -13.91
CA THR A 200 13.61 -9.39 -14.82
C THR A 200 14.01 -10.75 -15.35
N ASN A 201 13.59 -11.80 -14.64
CA ASN A 201 13.68 -13.21 -14.98
C ASN A 201 14.61 -13.49 -16.17
N LYS A 202 15.87 -13.85 -15.88
CA LYS A 202 16.72 -14.61 -16.83
C LYS A 202 16.11 -16.01 -17.02
N SER A 203 14.93 -16.03 -17.64
CA SER A 203 14.16 -17.17 -18.15
C SER A 203 12.96 -16.70 -19.00
N ASN A 204 12.72 -15.40 -19.15
CA ASN A 204 11.90 -14.90 -20.25
C ASN A 204 12.72 -14.91 -21.54
N GLN A 205 12.85 -16.11 -22.14
CA GLN A 205 12.81 -16.16 -23.60
C GLN A 205 11.59 -15.34 -24.00
N ARG A 206 11.86 -14.22 -24.66
CA ARG A 206 10.86 -13.35 -25.23
C ARG A 206 10.21 -14.14 -26.37
N ALA A 207 9.33 -15.07 -26.03
CA ALA A 207 8.40 -15.64 -26.98
C ALA A 207 7.58 -14.46 -27.46
N GLN A 208 7.86 -14.02 -28.69
CA GLN A 208 6.94 -13.17 -29.41
C GLN A 208 5.60 -13.90 -29.38
N VAL A 209 4.66 -13.40 -28.57
CA VAL A 209 3.29 -13.86 -28.60
C VAL A 209 2.71 -13.30 -29.90
N THR A 210 2.93 -14.03 -30.99
CA THR A 210 2.13 -13.89 -32.19
C THR A 210 0.68 -14.05 -31.76
N ARG A 211 -0.16 -13.03 -31.98
CA ARG A 211 -1.60 -13.11 -31.75
C ARG A 211 -2.14 -14.26 -32.61
N MET A 212 -2.30 -15.43 -32.00
CA MET A 212 -2.97 -16.55 -32.64
C MET A 212 -4.47 -16.28 -32.64
N SER A 213 -5.14 -16.68 -33.72
CA SER A 213 -6.60 -16.58 -33.80
C SER A 213 -7.24 -17.53 -32.78
N ASN A 214 -8.43 -17.19 -32.27
CA ASN A 214 -9.13 -17.98 -31.25
C ASN A 214 -9.29 -19.47 -31.63
N THR A 215 -9.38 -19.76 -32.93
CA THR A 215 -9.49 -21.11 -33.47
C THR A 215 -8.20 -21.91 -33.30
N GLU A 216 -7.04 -21.30 -33.54
CA GLU A 216 -5.73 -21.95 -33.45
C GLU A 216 -5.35 -22.25 -31.98
N MET A 217 -5.80 -21.40 -31.05
CA MET A 217 -5.63 -21.60 -29.60
C MET A 217 -6.42 -22.81 -29.09
N MET A 218 -7.66 -23.00 -29.55
CA MET A 218 -8.47 -24.17 -29.14
C MET A 218 -7.92 -25.48 -29.70
N THR A 219 -7.38 -25.48 -30.92
CA THR A 219 -6.76 -26.67 -31.50
C THR A 219 -5.47 -27.08 -30.79
N SER A 220 -4.63 -26.14 -30.35
CA SER A 220 -3.38 -26.45 -29.65
C SER A 220 -3.62 -26.98 -28.24
N ILE A 221 -4.66 -26.51 -27.54
CA ILE A 221 -5.10 -27.04 -26.26
C ILE A 221 -5.54 -28.50 -26.41
N HIS A 222 -6.38 -28.83 -27.39
CA HIS A 222 -6.80 -30.22 -27.63
C HIS A 222 -5.65 -31.16 -28.03
N LEU A 223 -4.66 -30.65 -28.78
CA LEU A 223 -3.46 -31.40 -29.13
C LEU A 223 -2.57 -31.67 -27.89
N SER A 224 -2.53 -30.74 -26.94
CA SER A 224 -1.79 -30.90 -25.68
C SER A 224 -2.47 -31.90 -24.73
N GLU A 225 -3.81 -31.90 -24.66
CA GLU A 225 -4.60 -32.86 -23.87
C GLU A 225 -4.53 -34.29 -24.42
N LYS A 226 -4.40 -34.45 -25.74
CA LYS A 226 -4.18 -35.79 -26.35
C LYS A 226 -2.81 -36.37 -26.03
N LYS A 227 -1.78 -35.52 -25.88
CA LYS A 227 -0.42 -35.98 -25.54
C LYS A 227 -0.28 -36.39 -24.08
N THR A 228 -0.97 -35.72 -23.16
CA THR A 228 -0.92 -36.07 -21.72
C THR A 228 -1.62 -37.39 -21.41
N HIS A 229 -2.56 -37.85 -22.25
CA HIS A 229 -3.25 -39.13 -22.05
C HIS A 229 -2.48 -40.39 -22.52
N SER A 230 -1.42 -40.27 -23.33
CA SER A 230 -0.61 -41.42 -23.75
C SER A 230 0.52 -41.79 -22.76
N GLU A 231 0.88 -40.90 -21.83
CA GLU A 231 1.99 -41.10 -20.89
C GLU A 231 1.55 -40.96 -19.43
N SER A 232 0.60 -41.79 -18.96
CA SER A 232 0.44 -42.06 -17.51
C SER A 232 -0.63 -43.11 -17.21
N LYS A 233 -0.27 -44.39 -17.40
CA LYS A 233 -0.92 -45.49 -16.67
C LYS A 233 -0.33 -45.56 -15.25
N LYS A 234 -1.00 -44.97 -14.25
CA LYS A 234 -1.26 -45.53 -12.89
C LYS A 234 -1.64 -44.43 -11.88
N LYS A 235 -2.67 -44.77 -11.07
CA LYS A 235 -3.22 -44.14 -9.86
C LYS A 235 -4.24 -43.00 -10.05
N LYS A 236 -5.51 -43.40 -9.94
CA LYS A 236 -6.69 -42.57 -9.68
C LYS A 236 -6.65 -42.01 -8.25
N SER A 237 -6.83 -40.70 -8.10
CA SER A 237 -7.67 -40.13 -7.04
C SER A 237 -8.45 -38.95 -7.62
N ASN A 238 -9.71 -38.88 -7.21
CA ASN A 238 -10.75 -38.00 -7.75
C ASN A 238 -10.44 -36.53 -7.39
N THR A 239 -9.89 -35.75 -8.32
CA THR A 239 -9.93 -34.28 -8.23
C THR A 239 -10.49 -33.75 -9.54
N SER A 240 -11.81 -33.60 -9.58
CA SER A 240 -12.49 -32.87 -10.65
C SER A 240 -11.82 -31.51 -10.80
N SER A 241 -11.37 -31.22 -12.02
CA SER A 241 -10.67 -29.98 -12.33
C SER A 241 -11.57 -28.81 -11.95
N MET A 242 -11.02 -27.77 -11.31
CA MET A 242 -11.75 -26.56 -10.91
C MET A 242 -12.60 -25.99 -12.06
N TYR A 243 -12.16 -26.19 -13.30
CA TYR A 243 -12.88 -25.80 -14.52
C TYR A 243 -14.19 -26.55 -14.73
N ASP A 244 -14.30 -27.84 -14.37
CA ASP A 244 -15.55 -28.61 -14.45
C ASP A 244 -16.61 -28.03 -13.50
N VAL A 245 -16.17 -27.61 -12.31
CA VAL A 245 -17.03 -26.98 -11.30
C VAL A 245 -17.53 -25.64 -11.81
N LEU A 246 -16.66 -24.81 -12.40
CA LEU A 246 -17.02 -23.52 -13.00
C LEU A 246 -17.98 -23.68 -14.19
N GLU A 247 -17.80 -24.71 -15.02
CA GLU A 247 -18.70 -24.99 -16.14
C GLU A 247 -20.10 -25.42 -15.65
N LYS A 248 -20.16 -26.16 -14.53
CA LYS A 248 -21.41 -26.52 -13.88
C LYS A 248 -22.17 -25.30 -13.36
N PHE A 249 -21.47 -24.35 -12.75
CA PHE A 249 -22.07 -23.08 -12.30
C PHE A 249 -22.53 -22.21 -13.48
N ARG A 250 -21.78 -22.17 -14.59
CA ARG A 250 -22.19 -21.48 -15.81
C ARG A 250 -23.45 -22.10 -16.44
N LYS A 251 -23.61 -23.42 -16.39
CA LYS A 251 -24.81 -24.11 -16.89
C LYS A 251 -26.04 -23.84 -16.03
N LEU A 252 -25.85 -23.62 -14.73
CA LEU A 252 -26.93 -23.28 -13.78
C LEU A 252 -27.39 -21.81 -13.89
N SER A 253 -26.53 -20.90 -14.35
CA SER A 253 -26.85 -19.45 -14.37
C SER A 253 -27.69 -18.99 -15.57
N VAL A 254 -28.08 -19.88 -16.49
CA VAL A 254 -28.94 -19.53 -17.64
C VAL A 254 -30.33 -20.16 -17.46
N THR A 255 -31.13 -19.57 -16.57
CA THR A 255 -32.60 -19.63 -16.66
C THR A 255 -33.21 -18.43 -15.92
N GLN A 256 -33.32 -17.31 -16.62
CA GLN A 256 -34.46 -16.40 -16.49
C GLN A 256 -34.92 -16.10 -17.91
N VAL A 257 -35.80 -16.96 -18.43
CA VAL A 257 -36.62 -16.60 -19.59
C VAL A 257 -37.80 -15.80 -19.02
N THR A 258 -37.79 -14.52 -19.33
CA THR A 258 -38.89 -13.58 -19.20
C THR A 258 -40.08 -14.08 -20.01
N SER A 259 -41.16 -14.51 -19.36
CA SER A 259 -42.47 -14.62 -20.01
C SER A 259 -43.33 -13.41 -19.62
N HIS A 260 -43.41 -12.47 -20.55
CA HIS A 260 -44.40 -11.40 -20.62
C HIS A 260 -45.83 -11.96 -20.40
N VAL A 261 -46.60 -11.31 -19.52
CA VAL A 261 -48.07 -11.43 -19.48
C VAL A 261 -48.64 -10.16 -20.13
N PRO A 262 -49.43 -10.24 -21.22
CA PRO A 262 -50.06 -9.08 -21.81
C PRO A 262 -51.34 -8.70 -21.05
N GLN A 263 -51.50 -7.40 -20.77
CA GLN A 263 -52.75 -6.79 -20.34
C GLN A 263 -53.82 -6.96 -21.44
N LYS A 264 -55.00 -7.45 -21.07
CA LYS A 264 -56.24 -7.27 -21.85
C LYS A 264 -57.18 -6.36 -21.08
N VAL A 265 -57.43 -5.19 -21.67
CA VAL A 265 -58.58 -4.31 -21.45
C VAL A 265 -59.70 -4.82 -22.36
N THR A 266 -60.93 -5.04 -21.84
CA THR A 266 -62.25 -4.57 -22.37
C THR A 266 -63.45 -5.27 -21.72
N GLU A 267 -64.39 -4.45 -21.25
CA GLU A 267 -65.87 -4.51 -21.33
C GLU A 267 -66.62 -5.84 -21.22
N LEU A 268 -67.41 -5.98 -20.14
CA LEU A 268 -68.89 -5.94 -20.11
C LEU A 268 -69.39 -6.05 -18.67
#